data_AF-A0A0E2UB42-F1
#
_entry.id   AF-A0A0E2UB42-F1
#
_cell.length_a   1.000
_cell.length_b   1.000
_cell.length_c   1.000
_cell.angle_alpha   90.00
_cell.angle_beta   90.00
_cell.angle_gamma   90.00
#
_symmetry.space_group_name_H-M   'P 1'
#
loop_
_entity.id
_entity.type
_entity.pdbx_description
1 polymer ?
#
loop_
_entity_poly.entity_id
_entity_poly.type
_entity_poly.pdbx_seq_one_letter_code
_entity_poly.pdbx_strand_id
1 'polypeptide(L)'
;MYTIGEVSKLFNLPVSTLRYYDKEGFFPFLERTNGIRKFSETEIEALNIIECLKFAGLEIKDIKLFIDWCNQGPSTYRLRKELFKEKQAHLEEEMKQLEKYLAMVKFKSWYYDQAIIDGTEKKIQAKLPNNLPKDIQELYNLAHS
;
A
#
# COMPACT_ATOMS: atom_id res chain seq x y z
N MET A 1 -8.11 -17.42 -19.08
CA MET A 1 -7.31 -18.26 -18.15
C MET A 1 -5.84 -18.05 -18.44
N TYR A 2 -5.05 -17.85 -17.40
CA TYR A 2 -3.63 -17.55 -17.46
C TYR A 2 -2.80 -18.75 -16.96
N THR A 3 -1.61 -18.90 -17.50
CA THR A 3 -0.59 -19.82 -16.98
C THR A 3 0.15 -19.19 -15.81
N ILE A 4 0.78 -20.02 -14.98
CA ILE A 4 1.58 -19.52 -13.85
C ILE A 4 2.71 -18.55 -14.27
N GLY A 5 3.24 -18.70 -15.49
CA GLY A 5 4.26 -17.81 -16.02
C GLY A 5 3.71 -16.44 -16.42
N GLU A 6 2.49 -16.38 -16.97
CA GLU A 6 1.81 -15.13 -17.27
C GLU A 6 1.45 -14.38 -15.98
N VAL A 7 0.90 -15.10 -14.99
CA VAL A 7 0.57 -14.52 -13.67
C VAL A 7 1.82 -14.03 -12.96
N SER A 8 2.92 -14.79 -13.02
CA SER A 8 4.22 -14.39 -12.45
C SER A 8 4.69 -13.04 -13.01
N LYS A 9 4.53 -12.82 -14.32
CA LYS A 9 4.86 -11.53 -14.95
C LYS A 9 3.86 -10.43 -14.58
N LEU A 10 2.57 -10.74 -14.56
CA LEU A 10 1.51 -9.77 -14.27
C LEU A 10 1.64 -9.17 -12.87
N PHE A 11 1.94 -10.00 -11.88
CA PHE A 11 2.09 -9.59 -10.48
C PHE A 11 3.54 -9.33 -10.05
N ASN A 12 4.50 -9.52 -10.96
CA ASN A 12 5.93 -9.50 -10.65
C ASN A 12 6.30 -10.40 -9.45
N LEU A 13 5.66 -11.56 -9.35
CA LEU A 13 5.87 -12.53 -8.30
C LEU A 13 6.67 -13.73 -8.84
N PRO A 14 7.65 -14.26 -8.09
CA PRO A 14 8.29 -15.50 -8.45
C PRO A 14 7.27 -16.64 -8.60
N VAL A 15 7.47 -17.50 -9.60
CA VAL A 15 6.65 -18.72 -9.79
C VAL A 15 6.63 -19.57 -8.51
N SER A 16 7.73 -19.59 -7.74
CA SER A 16 7.79 -20.26 -6.43
C SER A 16 6.79 -19.69 -5.43
N THR A 17 6.58 -18.37 -5.39
CA THR A 17 5.58 -17.72 -4.53
C THR A 17 4.17 -18.11 -4.92
N LEU A 18 3.85 -18.12 -6.22
CA LEU A 18 2.53 -18.58 -6.69
C LEU A 18 2.28 -20.06 -6.37
N ARG A 19 3.32 -20.91 -6.47
CA ARG A 19 3.24 -22.32 -6.04
C ARG A 19 3.07 -22.45 -4.54
N TYR A 20 3.73 -21.60 -3.76
CA TYR A 20 3.57 -21.54 -2.32
C TYR A 20 2.14 -21.15 -1.94
N TYR A 21 1.58 -20.08 -2.53
CA TYR A 21 0.18 -19.71 -2.30
C TYR A 21 -0.81 -20.82 -2.66
N ASP A 22 -0.61 -21.52 -3.77
CA ASP A 22 -1.41 -22.72 -4.11
C ASP A 22 -1.29 -23.81 -3.02
N LYS A 23 -0.06 -24.11 -2.59
CA LYS A 23 0.20 -25.13 -1.55
C LYS A 23 -0.45 -24.78 -0.21
N GLU A 24 -0.39 -23.51 0.18
CA GLU A 24 -1.02 -23.00 1.41
C GLU A 24 -2.55 -22.83 1.26
N GLY A 25 -3.14 -23.17 0.11
CA GLY A 25 -4.58 -23.16 -0.09
C GLY A 25 -5.18 -21.76 -0.24
N PHE A 26 -4.44 -20.83 -0.85
CA PHE A 26 -4.98 -19.53 -1.26
C PHE A 26 -5.87 -19.63 -2.51
N PHE A 27 -5.71 -20.70 -3.30
CA PHE A 27 -6.48 -20.94 -4.52
C PHE A 27 -7.24 -22.28 -4.44
N PRO A 28 -8.27 -22.39 -3.59
CA PRO A 28 -8.97 -23.66 -3.34
C PRO A 28 -9.66 -24.24 -4.58
N PHE A 29 -9.91 -23.43 -5.61
CA PHE A 29 -10.60 -23.81 -6.84
C PHE A 29 -9.69 -23.79 -8.08
N LEU A 30 -8.36 -23.73 -7.89
CA LEU A 30 -7.40 -23.62 -8.99
C LEU A 30 -7.44 -24.85 -9.90
N GLU A 31 -7.85 -24.63 -11.15
CA GLU A 31 -7.92 -25.70 -12.13
C GLU A 31 -6.54 -26.11 -12.66
N ARG A 32 -6.47 -27.34 -13.16
CA ARG A 32 -5.29 -27.87 -13.85
C ARG A 32 -5.69 -28.47 -15.19
N THR A 33 -5.05 -28.01 -16.26
CA THR A 33 -5.17 -28.61 -17.59
C THR A 33 -3.83 -29.27 -17.94
N ASN A 34 -3.84 -30.58 -18.19
CA ASN A 34 -2.63 -31.37 -18.47
C ASN A 34 -1.52 -31.20 -17.41
N GLY A 35 -1.92 -31.13 -16.13
CA GLY A 35 -1.00 -30.93 -15.01
C GLY A 35 -0.50 -29.48 -14.82
N ILE A 36 -0.89 -28.55 -15.70
CA ILE A 36 -0.51 -27.14 -15.64
C ILE A 36 -1.62 -26.34 -14.94
N ARG A 37 -1.24 -25.56 -13.92
CA ARG A 37 -2.13 -24.63 -13.22
C ARG A 37 -2.72 -23.59 -14.17
N LYS A 38 -4.03 -23.40 -14.11
CA LYS A 38 -4.77 -22.39 -14.87
C LYS A 38 -5.42 -21.43 -13.90
N PHE A 39 -5.03 -20.17 -14.00
CA PHE A 39 -5.54 -19.08 -13.18
C PHE A 39 -6.68 -18.43 -13.96
N SER A 40 -7.89 -18.47 -13.41
CA SER A 40 -9.04 -17.73 -13.92
C SER A 40 -9.03 -16.31 -13.35
N GLU A 41 -10.00 -15.48 -13.76
CA GLU A 41 -10.19 -14.15 -13.16
C GLU A 41 -10.42 -14.23 -11.64
N THR A 42 -10.96 -15.34 -11.12
CA THR A 42 -11.14 -15.55 -9.68
C THR A 42 -9.81 -15.59 -8.94
N GLU A 43 -8.81 -16.30 -9.46
CA GLU A 43 -7.49 -16.34 -8.84
C GLU A 43 -6.69 -15.05 -9.04
N ILE A 44 -6.92 -14.34 -10.15
CA ILE A 44 -6.37 -13.00 -10.36
C ILE A 44 -6.90 -12.03 -9.29
N GLU A 45 -8.20 -12.06 -9.02
CA GLU A 45 -8.79 -11.21 -7.99
C GLU A 45 -8.31 -11.60 -6.58
N ALA A 46 -8.18 -12.90 -6.30
CA ALA A 46 -7.58 -13.35 -5.05
C ALA A 46 -6.14 -12.82 -4.87
N LEU A 47 -5.33 -12.81 -5.94
CA LEU A 47 -3.98 -12.25 -5.92
C LEU A 47 -3.98 -10.74 -5.71
N ASN A 48 -4.89 -9.99 -6.33
CA ASN A 48 -5.05 -8.55 -6.07
C ASN A 48 -5.32 -8.28 -4.59
N ILE A 49 -6.21 -9.06 -3.98
CA ILE A 49 -6.54 -8.93 -2.55
C ILE A 49 -5.33 -9.30 -1.67
N ILE A 50 -4.63 -10.39 -1.98
CA ILE A 50 -3.43 -10.82 -1.23
C ILE A 50 -2.37 -9.71 -1.27
N GLU A 51 -2.08 -9.17 -2.46
CA GLU A 51 -1.08 -8.10 -2.58
C GLU A 51 -1.53 -6.82 -1.87
N CYS A 52 -2.80 -6.42 -2.02
CA CYS A 52 -3.37 -5.28 -1.29
C CYS A 52 -3.22 -5.43 0.23
N LEU A 53 -3.58 -6.58 0.78
CA LEU A 53 -3.46 -6.85 2.22
C LEU A 53 -2.00 -6.90 2.68
N LYS A 54 -1.08 -7.46 1.88
CA LYS A 54 0.36 -7.40 2.18
C LYS A 54 0.87 -5.97 2.24
N PHE A 55 0.48 -5.14 1.26
CA PHE A 55 0.85 -3.72 1.25
C PHE A 55 0.25 -2.95 2.44
N ALA A 56 -0.96 -3.31 2.87
CA ALA A 56 -1.60 -2.78 4.07
C ALA A 56 -1.02 -3.34 5.39
N GLY A 57 0.12 -4.02 5.34
CA GLY A 57 0.89 -4.44 6.51
C GLY A 57 0.46 -5.78 7.12
N LEU A 58 -0.37 -6.60 6.44
CA LEU A 58 -0.70 -7.93 6.96
C LEU A 58 0.42 -8.93 6.69
N GLU A 59 0.66 -9.78 7.67
CA GLU A 59 1.47 -10.97 7.48
C GLU A 59 0.69 -12.04 6.70
N ILE A 60 1.42 -12.92 6.01
CA ILE A 60 0.82 -13.95 5.15
C ILE A 60 -0.13 -14.89 5.91
N LYS A 61 0.10 -15.09 7.23
CA LYS A 61 -0.75 -15.90 8.11
C LYS A 61 -2.14 -15.29 8.31
N ASP A 62 -2.24 -13.97 8.39
CA ASP A 62 -3.51 -13.26 8.62
C ASP A 62 -4.30 -13.18 7.32
N ILE A 63 -3.61 -13.07 6.19
CA ILE A 63 -4.23 -13.17 4.86
C ILE A 63 -4.77 -14.58 4.63
N LYS A 64 -4.05 -15.62 5.08
CA LYS A 64 -4.55 -16.99 5.02
C LYS A 64 -5.84 -17.16 5.85
N LEU A 65 -5.89 -16.60 7.06
CA LEU A 65 -7.09 -16.58 7.88
C LEU A 65 -8.27 -15.88 7.16
N PHE A 66 -8.02 -14.77 6.48
CA PHE A 66 -9.02 -14.10 5.65
C PHE A 66 -9.54 -15.01 4.51
N ILE A 67 -8.67 -15.75 3.83
CA ILE A 67 -9.10 -16.72 2.80
C ILE A 67 -9.92 -17.85 3.41
N ASP A 68 -9.58 -18.32 4.61
CA ASP A 68 -10.35 -19.35 5.30
C ASP A 68 -11.74 -18.84 5.70
N TRP A 69 -11.86 -17.57 6.10
CA TRP A 69 -13.16 -16.92 6.23
C TRP A 69 -13.91 -16.89 4.91
N CYS A 70 -13.24 -16.54 3.80
CA CYS A 70 -13.82 -16.61 2.45
C CYS A 70 -14.50 -17.94 2.17
N ASN A 71 -13.82 -19.04 2.47
CA ASN A 71 -14.31 -20.40 2.27
C ASN A 71 -15.46 -20.79 3.20
N GLN A 72 -15.53 -20.24 4.42
CA GLN A 72 -16.65 -20.45 5.35
C GLN A 72 -17.95 -19.75 4.92
N GLY A 73 -17.87 -18.85 3.93
CA GLY A 73 -19.05 -18.20 3.37
C GLY A 73 -19.70 -17.16 4.32
N PRO A 74 -21.03 -16.94 4.22
CA PRO A 74 -21.71 -15.79 4.79
C PRO A 74 -21.56 -15.58 6.30
N SER A 75 -21.30 -16.64 7.07
CA SER A 75 -21.11 -16.58 8.52
C SER A 75 -19.95 -15.67 8.95
N THR A 76 -18.99 -15.42 8.05
CA THR A 76 -17.79 -14.63 8.35
C THR A 76 -17.80 -13.22 7.75
N TYR A 77 -18.87 -12.80 7.08
CA TYR A 77 -18.93 -11.47 6.44
C TYR A 77 -18.62 -10.32 7.40
N ARG A 78 -19.07 -10.43 8.65
CA ARG A 78 -18.75 -9.43 9.68
C ARG A 78 -17.26 -9.34 9.96
N LEU A 79 -16.58 -10.47 10.14
CA LEU A 79 -15.14 -10.55 10.41
C LEU A 79 -14.33 -9.96 9.26
N ARG A 80 -14.68 -10.33 8.01
CA ARG A 80 -14.03 -9.79 6.81
C ARG A 80 -14.19 -8.28 6.69
N LYS A 81 -15.40 -7.76 6.96
CA LYS A 81 -15.67 -6.32 6.94
C LYS A 81 -14.88 -5.58 8.03
N GLU A 82 -14.83 -6.13 9.23
CA GLU A 82 -14.07 -5.54 10.34
C GLU A 82 -12.57 -5.48 10.02
N LEU A 83 -12.01 -6.53 9.40
CA LEU A 83 -10.62 -6.53 8.91
C LEU A 83 -10.36 -5.37 7.95
N PHE A 84 -11.14 -5.25 6.87
CA PHE A 84 -10.93 -4.16 5.91
C PHE A 84 -11.16 -2.77 6.51
N LYS A 85 -12.10 -2.62 7.45
CA LYS A 85 -12.32 -1.35 8.14
C LYS A 85 -11.11 -0.94 8.99
N GLU A 86 -10.51 -1.89 9.69
CA GLU A 86 -9.28 -1.64 10.46
C GLU A 86 -8.14 -1.21 9.53
N LYS A 87 -7.94 -1.92 8.42
CA LYS A 87 -6.88 -1.59 7.46
C LYS A 87 -7.12 -0.28 6.71
N GLN A 88 -8.36 0.04 6.39
CA GLN A 88 -8.71 1.35 5.85
C GLN A 88 -8.30 2.47 6.82
N ALA A 89 -8.67 2.36 8.11
CA ALA A 89 -8.33 3.37 9.10
C ALA A 89 -6.81 3.52 9.28
N HIS A 90 -6.06 2.41 9.24
CA HIS A 90 -4.60 2.43 9.29
C HIS A 90 -3.99 3.15 8.08
N LEU A 91 -4.42 2.79 6.86
CA LEU A 91 -3.91 3.41 5.63
C LEU A 91 -4.25 4.91 5.56
N GLU A 92 -5.45 5.30 5.99
CA GLU A 92 -5.84 6.72 6.06
C GLU A 92 -4.96 7.51 7.03
N GLU A 93 -4.54 6.90 8.15
CA GLU A 93 -3.60 7.53 9.08
C GLU A 93 -2.19 7.60 8.49
N GLU A 94 -1.72 6.53 7.86
CA GLU A 94 -0.42 6.53 7.16
C GLU A 94 -0.38 7.60 6.06
N MET A 95 -1.45 7.77 5.28
CA MET A 95 -1.56 8.82 4.27
C MET A 95 -1.40 10.21 4.90
N LYS A 96 -2.06 10.50 6.03
CA LYS A 96 -1.90 11.78 6.72
C LYS A 96 -0.46 12.00 7.20
N GLN A 97 0.20 10.97 7.72
CA GLN A 97 1.60 11.07 8.13
C GLN A 97 2.53 11.30 6.94
N LEU A 98 2.30 10.59 5.83
CA LEU A 98 3.05 10.77 4.59
C LEU A 98 2.84 12.18 4.01
N GLU A 99 1.63 12.74 4.10
CA GLU A 99 1.35 14.12 3.71
C GLU A 99 2.15 15.12 4.55
N LYS A 100 2.26 14.93 5.86
CA LYS A 100 3.11 15.76 6.75
C LYS A 100 4.59 15.67 6.37
N TYR A 101 5.10 14.46 6.12
CA TYR A 101 6.49 14.27 5.69
C TYR A 101 6.75 14.89 4.32
N LEU A 102 5.83 14.72 3.38
CA LEU A 102 5.93 15.34 2.06
C LEU A 102 5.92 16.87 2.17
N ALA A 103 5.10 17.43 3.06
CA ALA A 103 5.08 18.86 3.31
C ALA A 103 6.43 19.38 3.83
N MET A 104 7.07 18.65 4.76
CA MET A 104 8.41 18.98 5.25
C MET A 104 9.45 18.95 4.13
N VAL A 105 9.44 17.90 3.30
CA VAL A 105 10.38 17.75 2.18
C VAL A 105 10.18 18.87 1.16
N LYS A 106 8.93 19.19 0.79
CA LYS A 106 8.62 20.31 -0.12
C LYS A 106 9.06 21.66 0.45
N PHE A 107 8.78 21.90 1.74
CA PHE A 107 9.24 23.11 2.43
C PHE A 107 10.76 23.22 2.40
N LYS A 108 11.48 22.15 2.71
CA LYS A 108 12.96 22.14 2.68
C LYS A 108 13.55 22.29 1.28
N SER A 109 12.89 21.76 0.24
CA SER A 109 13.28 21.99 -1.15
C SER A 109 13.23 23.49 -1.47
N TRP A 110 12.09 24.14 -1.22
CA TRP A 110 11.93 25.58 -1.42
C TRP A 110 12.90 26.40 -0.56
N TYR A 111 13.10 25.99 0.70
CA TYR A 111 14.01 26.64 1.62
C TYR A 111 15.43 26.72 1.03
N TYR A 112 15.94 25.61 0.51
CA TYR A 112 17.28 25.60 -0.07
C TYR A 112 17.33 26.28 -1.44
N ASP A 113 16.27 26.22 -2.25
CA ASP A 113 16.21 27.04 -3.48
C ASP A 113 16.39 28.53 -3.17
N GLN A 114 15.71 29.03 -2.13
CA GLN A 114 15.86 30.42 -1.69
C GLN A 114 17.24 30.69 -1.09
N ALA A 115 17.80 29.78 -0.29
CA ALA A 115 19.12 29.96 0.33
C ALA A 115 20.23 30.03 -0.73
N ILE A 116 20.09 29.26 -1.83
CA ILE A 116 20.99 29.29 -2.98
C ILE A 116 20.91 30.64 -3.69
N ILE A 117 19.69 31.16 -3.94
CA ILE A 117 19.48 32.48 -4.56
C ILE A 117 20.06 33.60 -3.69
N ASP A 118 19.84 33.52 -2.38
CA ASP A 118 20.25 34.55 -1.43
C ASP A 118 21.73 34.45 -1.00
N GLY A 119 22.38 33.31 -1.26
CA GLY A 119 23.72 32.98 -0.77
C GLY A 119 23.83 32.81 0.74
N THR A 120 22.70 32.74 1.46
CA THR A 120 22.65 32.63 2.92
C THR A 120 21.27 32.19 3.40
N GLU A 121 21.21 31.49 4.53
CA GLU A 121 19.95 31.11 5.19
C GLU A 121 19.34 32.24 6.03
N LYS A 122 20.13 33.26 6.39
CA LYS A 122 19.72 34.31 7.36
C LYS A 122 18.41 35.01 6.98
N LYS A 123 18.20 35.27 5.69
CA LYS A 123 17.00 35.93 5.16
C LYS A 123 15.74 35.08 5.34
N ILE A 124 15.85 33.77 5.21
CA ILE A 124 14.71 32.84 5.38
C ILE A 124 14.46 32.61 6.86
N GLN A 125 15.53 32.44 7.66
CA GLN A 125 15.41 32.30 9.11
C GLN A 125 14.70 33.50 9.76
N ALA A 126 14.94 34.72 9.26
CA ALA A 126 14.23 35.93 9.69
C ALA A 126 12.74 35.96 9.34
N LYS A 127 12.29 35.13 8.37
CA LYS A 127 10.89 35.01 7.96
C LYS A 127 10.14 33.91 8.72
N LEU A 128 10.83 33.03 9.43
CA LEU A 128 10.21 31.95 10.18
C LEU A 128 9.64 32.43 11.53
N PRO A 129 8.57 31.79 12.04
CA PRO A 129 7.79 30.75 11.38
C PRO A 129 6.65 31.28 10.50
N ASN A 130 6.27 32.56 10.59
CA ASN A 130 4.96 33.06 10.14
C ASN A 130 4.96 34.06 8.97
N ASN A 131 6.12 34.34 8.37
CA ASN A 131 6.27 35.36 7.33
C ASN A 131 6.80 34.76 6.01
N LEU A 132 6.37 33.53 5.72
CA LEU A 132 6.64 32.82 4.48
C LEU A 132 5.57 33.17 3.42
N PRO A 133 5.86 33.00 2.12
CA PRO A 133 4.82 33.03 1.10
C PRO A 133 3.67 32.07 1.47
N LYS A 134 2.43 32.43 1.14
CA LYS A 134 1.23 31.72 1.60
C LYS A 134 1.30 30.20 1.41
N ASP A 135 1.62 29.73 0.21
CA ASP A 135 1.67 28.29 -0.11
C ASP A 135 2.78 27.56 0.68
N ILE A 136 3.89 28.26 0.97
CA ILE A 136 4.99 27.73 1.78
C ILE A 136 4.63 27.74 3.27
N GLN A 137 3.87 28.73 3.71
CA GLN A 137 3.36 28.81 5.08
C GLN A 137 2.42 27.63 5.37
N GLU A 138 1.56 27.26 4.44
CA GLU A 138 0.68 26.09 4.55
C GLU A 138 1.49 24.79 4.66
N LEU A 139 2.51 24.61 3.83
CA LEU A 139 3.43 23.46 3.93
C LEU A 139 4.17 23.42 5.26
N TYR A 140 4.69 24.56 5.73
CA TYR A 140 5.36 24.66 7.01
C TYR A 140 4.42 24.29 8.16
N ASN A 141 3.20 24.82 8.15
CA ASN A 141 2.21 24.53 9.20
C ASN A 141 1.81 23.05 9.20
N LEU A 142 1.56 22.46 8.02
CA LEU A 142 1.23 21.04 7.91
C LEU A 142 2.37 20.15 8.41
N ALA A 143 3.61 20.48 8.05
CA ALA A 143 4.80 19.74 8.45
C ALA A 143 5.06 19.76 9.96
N HIS A 144 4.54 20.75 10.69
CA HIS A 144 4.71 20.94 12.13
C HIS A 144 3.39 20.79 12.92
N SER A 145 2.36 20.20 12.30
CA SER A 145 1.07 19.88 12.93
C SER A 145 1.03 18.48 13.53
#